data_AF-A0A355FT25-F1
#
_entry.id   AF-A0A355FT25-F1
#
_cell.length_a   1.000
_cell.length_b   1.000
_cell.length_c   1.000
_cell.angle_alpha   90.00
_cell.angle_beta   90.00
_cell.angle_gamma   90.00
#
_symmetry.space_group_name_H-M   'P 1'
#
loop_
_entity.id
_entity.type
_entity.pdbx_description
1 polymer ?
#
loop_
_entity_poly.entity_id
_entity_poly.type
_entity_poly.pdbx_seq_one_letter_code
_entity_poly.pdbx_strand_id
1 'polypeptide(L)'
;MTTPRQLTNSAWTVKDQPNANAVKRLMENAGLTQLVASLLIQRGFEDQEEVLGFLNPALSAMHHSLLMKDMKEAVSRLHQAIEDEERIL
;
A
#
# COMPACT_ATOMS: atom_id res chain seq x y z
N MET A 1 -25.28 12.39 19.42
CA MET A 1 -26.05 11.91 18.24
C MET A 1 -25.20 12.18 17.01
N THR A 2 -24.49 11.17 16.53
CA THR A 2 -23.49 11.32 15.45
C THR A 2 -24.16 10.96 14.14
N THR A 3 -24.37 11.95 13.28
CA THR A 3 -25.02 11.79 11.97
C THR A 3 -24.16 10.88 11.07
N PRO A 4 -24.73 9.85 10.42
CA PRO A 4 -23.97 8.98 9.52
C PRO A 4 -23.46 9.79 8.31
N ARG A 5 -22.17 9.64 8.00
CA ARG A 5 -21.53 10.25 6.83
C ARG A 5 -22.16 9.65 5.56
N GLN A 6 -22.99 10.43 4.88
CA GLN A 6 -23.48 10.04 3.56
C GLN A 6 -22.31 10.08 2.57
N LEU A 7 -22.00 8.92 1.95
CA LEU A 7 -21.09 8.85 0.81
C LEU A 7 -21.83 9.38 -0.42
N THR A 8 -21.90 10.70 -0.55
CA THR A 8 -22.49 11.33 -1.72
C THR A 8 -21.52 11.20 -2.88
N ASN A 9 -21.83 10.29 -3.80
CA ASN A 9 -21.18 10.08 -5.12
C ASN A 9 -19.98 9.11 -5.17
N SER A 10 -20.26 7.80 -5.15
CA SER A 10 -19.30 6.74 -5.49
C SER A 10 -19.23 6.52 -7.01
N ALA A 11 -18.74 7.53 -7.74
CA ALA A 11 -18.57 7.43 -9.19
C ALA A 11 -17.39 6.51 -9.53
N TRP A 12 -17.67 5.39 -10.20
CA TRP A 12 -16.64 4.51 -10.75
C TRP A 12 -15.91 5.24 -11.89
N THR A 13 -14.63 5.53 -11.69
CA THR A 13 -13.79 6.17 -12.70
C THR A 13 -12.79 5.15 -13.23
N VAL A 14 -12.89 4.84 -14.53
CA VAL A 14 -11.92 3.98 -15.21
C VAL A 14 -10.72 4.84 -15.60
N LYS A 15 -9.52 4.43 -15.18
CA LYS A 15 -8.28 5.09 -15.61
C LYS A 15 -7.97 4.76 -17.06
N ASP A 16 -7.35 5.71 -17.76
CA ASP A 16 -6.90 5.51 -19.13
C ASP A 16 -5.90 4.35 -19.25
N GLN A 17 -5.88 3.73 -20.42
CA GLN A 17 -4.93 2.66 -20.70
C GLN A 17 -3.52 3.25 -20.82
N PRO A 18 -2.52 2.64 -20.16
CA PRO A 18 -1.14 3.09 -20.23
C PRO A 18 -0.54 2.84 -21.61
N ASN A 19 0.57 3.53 -21.90
CA ASN A 19 1.29 3.38 -23.16
C ASN A 19 1.70 1.92 -23.40
N ALA A 20 1.29 1.35 -24.53
CA ALA A 20 1.56 -0.05 -24.88
C ALA A 20 3.06 -0.41 -24.90
N ASN A 21 3.93 0.51 -25.31
CA ASN A 21 5.38 0.30 -25.30
C ASN A 21 5.93 0.26 -23.86
N ALA A 22 5.41 1.10 -22.96
CA ALA A 22 5.79 1.07 -21.55
C ALA A 22 5.35 -0.25 -20.90
N VAL A 23 4.12 -0.68 -21.16
CA VAL A 23 3.59 -1.98 -20.70
C VAL A 23 4.46 -3.12 -21.20
N LYS A 24 4.78 -3.16 -22.50
CA LYS A 24 5.60 -4.22 -23.09
C LYS A 24 7.01 -4.26 -22.47
N ARG A 25 7.66 -3.11 -22.32
CA ARG A 25 8.99 -3.03 -21.66
C ARG A 25 8.93 -3.59 -20.25
N LEU A 26 7.94 -3.19 -19.46
CA LEU A 26 7.82 -3.65 -18.08
C LEU A 26 7.49 -5.15 -17.99
N MET A 27 6.67 -5.67 -18.90
CA MET A 27 6.43 -7.12 -19.00
C MET A 27 7.72 -7.91 -19.25
N GLU A 28 8.53 -7.47 -20.22
CA GLU A 28 9.78 -8.15 -20.60
C GLU A 28 10.83 -8.04 -19.48
N ASN A 29 10.99 -6.85 -18.90
CA ASN A 29 12.03 -6.59 -17.91
C ASN A 29 11.72 -7.20 -16.54
N ALA A 30 10.45 -7.13 -16.09
CA ALA A 30 10.06 -7.61 -14.77
C ALA A 30 9.37 -8.99 -14.79
N GLY A 31 9.22 -9.63 -15.96
CA GLY A 31 8.58 -10.95 -16.10
C GLY A 31 7.10 -10.95 -15.74
N LEU A 32 6.39 -9.85 -16.03
CA LEU A 32 5.00 -9.63 -15.60
C LEU A 32 3.99 -9.92 -16.71
N THR A 33 2.76 -10.25 -16.32
CA THR A 33 1.65 -10.31 -17.26
C THR A 33 1.22 -8.90 -17.68
N GLN A 34 0.59 -8.78 -18.85
CA GLN A 34 0.12 -7.50 -19.39
C GLN A 34 -0.79 -6.74 -18.42
N LEU A 35 -1.70 -7.46 -17.75
CA LEU A 35 -2.63 -6.88 -16.79
C LEU A 35 -1.88 -6.25 -15.61
N VAL A 36 -0.93 -6.99 -15.02
CA VAL A 36 -0.17 -6.53 -13.85
C VAL A 36 0.72 -5.34 -14.23
N ALA A 37 1.44 -5.41 -15.35
CA ALA A 37 2.25 -4.30 -15.85
C ALA A 37 1.40 -3.03 -16.09
N SER A 38 0.22 -3.19 -16.69
CA SER A 38 -0.69 -2.06 -16.92
C SER A 38 -1.18 -1.41 -15.61
N LEU A 39 -1.53 -2.23 -14.63
CA LEU A 39 -2.01 -1.77 -13.32
C LEU A 39 -0.92 -1.06 -12.49
N LEU A 40 0.34 -1.47 -12.66
CA LEU A 40 1.49 -0.86 -11.99
C LEU A 40 1.83 0.49 -12.61
N ILE A 41 1.86 0.60 -13.94
CA ILE A 41 2.06 1.88 -14.64
C ILE A 41 0.93 2.87 -14.28
N GLN A 42 -0.32 2.41 -14.21
CA GLN A 42 -1.45 3.25 -13.75
C GLN A 42 -1.34 3.70 -12.29
N ARG A 43 -0.48 3.06 -11.48
CA ARG A 43 -0.15 3.44 -10.11
C ARG A 43 1.10 4.31 -10.01
N GLY A 44 1.77 4.58 -11.13
CA GLY A 44 2.99 5.41 -11.20
C GLY A 44 4.29 4.61 -11.21
N PHE A 45 4.22 3.28 -11.23
CA PHE A 45 5.41 2.42 -11.28
C PHE A 45 5.78 2.13 -12.73
N GLU A 46 6.82 2.79 -13.24
CA GLU A 46 7.31 2.61 -14.61
C GLU A 46 8.67 1.91 -14.69
N ASP A 47 9.43 1.95 -13.59
CA ASP A 47 10.78 1.39 -13.52
C ASP A 47 10.79 -0.06 -13.00
N GLN A 48 11.67 -0.88 -13.55
CA GLN A 48 11.80 -2.28 -13.16
C GLN A 48 12.21 -2.44 -11.69
N GLU A 49 13.19 -1.67 -11.21
CA GLU A 49 13.69 -1.78 -9.83
C GLU A 49 12.61 -1.37 -8.83
N GLU A 50 11.90 -0.28 -9.13
CA GLU A 50 10.78 0.20 -8.31
C GLU A 50 9.66 -0.85 -8.24
N VAL A 51 9.31 -1.45 -9.37
CA VAL A 51 8.30 -2.51 -9.46
C VAL A 51 8.72 -3.76 -8.69
N LEU A 52 9.95 -4.23 -8.87
CA LEU A 52 10.43 -5.43 -8.19
C LEU A 52 10.57 -5.19 -6.69
N GLY A 53 11.01 -4.01 -6.27
CA GLY A 53 11.07 -3.60 -4.86
C GLY A 53 9.69 -3.50 -4.23
N PHE A 54 8.68 -3.02 -4.96
CA PHE A 54 7.30 -2.97 -4.48
C PHE A 54 6.66 -4.36 -4.37
N LEU A 55 6.87 -5.21 -5.38
CA LEU A 55 6.28 -6.57 -5.40
C LEU A 55 6.99 -7.53 -4.45
N ASN A 56 8.28 -7.31 -4.17
CA ASN A 56 9.11 -8.13 -3.30
C ASN A 56 9.83 -7.26 -2.26
N PRO A 57 9.09 -6.62 -1.33
CA PRO A 57 9.70 -5.71 -0.37
C PRO A 57 10.58 -6.46 0.62
N ALA A 58 11.82 -6.00 0.78
CA ALA A 58 12.69 -6.46 1.86
C ALA A 58 12.27 -5.81 3.19
N LEU A 59 12.46 -6.52 4.31
CA LEU A 59 12.19 -5.97 5.64
C LEU A 59 12.96 -4.66 5.90
N SER A 60 14.19 -4.55 5.36
CA SER A 60 15.01 -3.35 5.44
C SER A 60 14.44 -2.14 4.70
N ALA A 61 13.57 -2.36 3.70
CA ALA A 61 12.91 -1.31 2.94
C ALA A 61 11.58 -0.87 3.57
N MET A 62 11.10 -1.56 4.61
CA MET A 62 9.88 -1.18 5.31
C MET A 62 10.11 0.06 6.17
N HIS A 63 9.14 0.97 6.18
CA HIS A 63 9.17 2.11 7.09
C HIS A 63 9.23 1.64 8.55
N HIS A 64 10.04 2.31 9.36
CA HIS A 64 10.12 2.00 10.78
C HIS A 64 8.76 2.28 11.43
N SER A 65 8.13 1.27 12.03
CA SER A 65 6.75 1.37 12.53
C SER A 65 6.56 2.50 13.55
N LEU A 66 7.58 2.82 14.35
CA LEU A 66 7.55 3.98 15.28
C LEU A 66 7.32 5.35 14.61
N LEU A 67 7.41 5.44 13.29
CA LEU A 67 7.10 6.67 12.53
C LEU A 67 5.61 6.82 12.22
N MET A 68 4.80 5.77 12.39
CA MET A 68 3.36 5.90 12.20
C MET A 68 2.77 6.70 13.37
N LYS A 69 1.68 7.41 13.07
CA LYS A 69 0.98 8.26 14.02
C LYS A 69 0.57 7.46 15.27
N ASP A 70 0.82 8.03 16.45
CA ASP A 70 0.44 7.51 17.77
C ASP A 70 1.05 6.13 18.13
N MET A 71 2.08 5.68 17.42
CA MET A 71 2.65 4.35 17.66
C MET A 71 3.38 4.21 18.99
N LYS A 72 4.03 5.28 19.47
CA LYS A 72 4.73 5.24 20.77
C LYS A 72 3.73 5.09 21.91
N GLU A 73 2.63 5.81 21.83
CA GLU A 73 1.50 5.79 22.75
C GLU A 73 0.83 4.42 22.74
N ALA A 74 0.60 3.85 21.55
CA ALA A 74 0.05 2.50 21.41
C ALA A 74 0.95 1.44 22.06
N VAL A 75 2.27 1.51 21.82
CA VAL A 75 3.24 0.60 22.45
C VAL A 75 3.22 0.74 23.97
N SER A 76 3.27 1.97 24.50
CA SER A 76 3.21 2.21 25.94
C SER A 76 1.92 1.66 26.56
N ARG A 77 0.77 1.85 25.88
CA ARG A 77 -0.52 1.34 26.34
C ARG A 77 -0.56 -0.18 26.39
N LEU A 78 0.03 -0.84 25.40
CA LEU A 78 0.12 -2.31 25.35
C LEU A 78 1.00 -2.86 26.46
N HIS A 79 2.16 -2.24 26.73
CA HIS A 79 3.02 -2.62 27.84
C HIS A 79 2.28 -2.52 29.18
N GLN A 80 1.58 -1.42 29.44
CA GLN A 80 0.78 -1.25 30.65
C GLN A 80 -0.30 -2.35 30.78
N ALA A 81 -1.00 -2.67 29.69
CA ALA A 81 -2.04 -3.71 29.72
C ALA A 81 -1.48 -5.09 30.10
N ILE A 82 -0.27 -5.39 29.62
CA ILE A 82 0.41 -6.65 29.93
C ILE A 82 0.84 -6.68 31.40
N GLU A 83 1.41 -5.59 31.91
CA GLU A 83 1.84 -5.48 33.31
C GLU A 83 0.66 -5.55 34.29
N ASP A 84 -0.48 -4.97 33.92
CA ASP A 84 -1.69 -4.94 34.75
C ASP A 84 -2.62 -6.15 34.52
N GLU A 85 -2.20 -7.12 33.70
CA GLU A 85 -2.99 -8.29 33.30
C GLU A 85 -4.39 -7.93 32.74
N GLU A 86 -4.48 -6.79 32.06
CA GLU A 86 -5.71 -6.34 31.43
C GLU A 86 -6.10 -7.24 30.25
N ARG A 87 -7.42 -7.37 30.03
CA ARG A 87 -7.94 -8.11 28.88
C ARG A 87 -7.75 -7.32 27.58
N ILE A 88 -6.98 -7.87 26.65
CA ILE A 88 -6.77 -7.33 25.28
C ILE A 88 -7.83 -7.94 24.33
N LEU A 89 -8.45 -7.10 23.48
CA LEU A 89 -9.57 -7.42 22.57
C LEU A 89 -9.18 -7.34 21.10
#